data_AF-A0AAX3NNG5-F1
#
_entry.id   AF-A0AAX3NNG5-F1
#
_cell.length_a   1.000
_cell.length_b   1.000
_cell.length_c   1.000
_cell.angle_alpha   90.00
_cell.angle_beta   90.00
_cell.angle_gamma   90.00
#
_symmetry.space_group_name_H-M   'P 1'
#
loop_
_entity.id
_entity.type
_entity.pdbx_description
1 polymer ?
#
loop_
_entity_poly.entity_id
_entity_poly.type
_entity_poly.pdbx_seq_one_letter_code
_entity_poly.pdbx_strand_id
1 'polypeptide(L)'
;MVDELVEKIHLLKAFKTQRGAQRLLYSTSHHLNLLPGALRSHKEQIELRKVVKLARQVYREQRAAFIEWIGYLLVRSNTRNTGIPFTDPQMLQAFLSVTVLLLPATRIAIEVRCGAKRSEKAPWREVISRYRVKSEFIEKSGANRALLRIIHPDEAGICQRSTERQQNADTVKPMARYSTPLLRTVAYVVALKVMSIQELVSLGNKKKADFARQTARELTD
;
A
#
# COMPACT_ATOMS: atom_id res chain seq x y z
N MET A 1 20.96 18.93 7.99
CA MET A 1 20.17 18.37 6.85
C MET A 1 20.61 16.96 6.49
N VAL A 2 21.92 16.66 6.40
CA VAL A 2 22.40 15.28 6.20
C VAL A 2 22.10 14.40 7.43
N ASP A 3 22.34 14.92 8.64
CA ASP A 3 22.12 14.16 9.89
C ASP A 3 20.64 13.78 10.08
N GLU A 4 19.73 14.71 9.83
CA GLU A 4 18.28 14.46 9.89
C GLU A 4 17.85 13.39 8.88
N LEU A 5 18.38 13.43 7.65
CA LEU A 5 18.07 12.41 6.64
C LEU A 5 18.59 11.04 7.05
N VAL A 6 19.82 10.98 7.60
CA VAL A 6 20.43 9.76 8.11
C VAL A 6 19.59 9.20 9.27
N GLU A 7 19.13 10.05 10.19
CA GLU A 7 18.28 9.65 11.31
C GLU A 7 16.94 9.08 10.83
N LYS A 8 16.25 9.75 9.90
CA LYS A 8 15.01 9.24 9.30
C LYS A 8 15.21 7.89 8.61
N ILE A 9 16.35 7.70 7.93
CA ILE A 9 16.70 6.40 7.33
C ILE A 9 16.88 5.33 8.41
N HIS A 10 17.54 5.64 9.53
CA HIS A 10 17.70 4.70 10.65
C HIS A 10 16.36 4.34 11.31
N LEU A 11 15.47 5.31 11.48
CA LEU A 11 14.14 5.06 12.01
C LEU A 11 13.32 4.16 11.08
N LEU A 12 13.32 4.45 9.79
CA LEU A 12 12.60 3.63 8.81
C LEU A 12 13.21 2.22 8.68
N LYS A 13 14.53 2.06 8.85
CA LYS A 13 15.21 0.74 8.95
C LYS A 13 14.68 -0.08 10.12
N ALA A 14 14.37 0.57 11.24
CA ALA A 14 13.89 -0.09 12.44
C ALA A 14 12.41 -0.55 12.33
N PHE A 15 11.66 -0.08 11.32
CA PHE A 15 10.26 -0.47 11.16
C PHE A 15 10.14 -1.97 10.85
N LYS A 16 9.41 -2.67 11.71
CA LYS A 16 9.11 -4.10 11.56
C LYS A 16 7.75 -4.29 10.92
N THR A 17 7.64 -5.32 10.09
CA THR A 17 6.33 -5.82 9.64
C THR A 17 5.59 -6.49 10.81
N GLN A 18 4.29 -6.77 10.64
CA GLN A 18 3.50 -7.52 11.62
C GLN A 18 4.07 -8.89 12.03
N ARG A 19 4.95 -9.48 11.19
CA ARG A 19 5.60 -10.77 11.47
C ARG A 19 7.01 -10.59 12.06
N GLY A 20 7.36 -9.40 12.52
CA GLY A 20 8.68 -9.10 13.11
C GLY A 20 9.83 -8.96 12.10
N ALA A 21 9.61 -9.32 10.83
CA ALA A 21 10.62 -9.13 9.80
C ALA A 21 10.89 -7.64 9.54
N GLN A 22 12.15 -7.26 9.43
CA GLN A 22 12.59 -5.93 9.03
C GLN A 22 12.07 -5.61 7.63
N ARG A 23 11.70 -4.35 7.40
CA ARG A 23 11.31 -3.88 6.07
C ARG A 23 12.55 -3.68 5.20
N LEU A 24 12.90 -4.76 4.49
CA LEU A 24 13.87 -4.86 3.39
C LEU A 24 14.92 -3.74 3.35
N LEU A 25 16.03 -3.96 4.04
CA LEU A 25 17.34 -3.34 3.77
C LEU A 25 18.49 -4.34 3.95
N TYR A 26 18.26 -5.63 3.66
CA TYR A 26 19.33 -6.62 3.67
C TYR A 26 19.58 -7.19 2.28
N SER A 27 20.56 -6.59 1.61
CA SER A 27 21.37 -7.21 0.57
C SER A 27 22.77 -6.61 0.76
N THR A 28 23.78 -7.47 0.79
CA THR A 28 25.22 -7.16 0.93
C THR A 28 25.81 -6.38 -0.24
N SER A 29 24.98 -5.77 -1.09
CA SER A 29 25.39 -5.04 -2.28
C SER A 29 25.35 -3.53 -2.01
N HIS A 30 26.52 -2.89 -2.08
CA HIS A 30 26.78 -1.49 -1.72
C HIS A 30 26.09 -0.41 -2.58
N HIS A 31 25.20 -0.79 -3.50
CA HIS A 31 24.51 0.16 -4.37
C HIS A 31 22.99 -0.08 -4.34
N LEU A 32 22.30 0.80 -3.61
CA LEU A 32 20.88 1.15 -3.76
C LEU A 32 19.86 -0.01 -3.73
N ASN A 33 19.41 -0.39 -2.53
CA ASN A 33 18.15 -1.13 -2.37
C ASN A 33 17.29 -0.61 -1.21
N LEU A 34 17.15 0.72 -1.11
CA LEU A 34 16.33 1.45 -0.13
C LEU A 34 14.83 1.52 -0.46
N LEU A 35 14.35 0.86 -1.52
CA LEU A 35 13.00 1.07 -2.06
C LEU A 35 12.20 -0.23 -2.15
N PRO A 36 10.87 -0.20 -1.93
CA PRO A 36 9.98 -1.28 -2.36
C PRO A 36 10.22 -1.52 -3.85
N GLY A 37 10.26 -2.80 -4.28
CA GLY A 37 10.87 -3.25 -5.54
C GLY A 37 10.92 -2.19 -6.63
N ALA A 38 12.13 -1.82 -7.08
CA ALA A 38 12.36 -0.65 -7.93
C ALA A 38 11.29 -0.51 -9.02
N LEU A 39 10.73 0.70 -9.18
CA LEU A 39 9.84 1.02 -10.30
C LEU A 39 10.64 0.81 -11.59
N ARG A 40 10.33 -0.25 -12.33
CA ARG A 40 11.16 -0.73 -13.45
C ARG A 40 10.79 -0.05 -14.76
N SER A 41 9.62 0.56 -14.82
CA SER A 41 9.11 1.20 -16.03
C SER A 41 9.22 2.72 -15.99
N HIS A 42 9.59 3.32 -17.11
CA HIS A 42 9.55 4.78 -17.30
C HIS A 42 8.16 5.37 -17.01
N LYS A 43 7.08 4.64 -17.33
CA LYS A 43 5.70 5.04 -17.02
C LYS A 43 5.46 5.14 -15.51
N GLU A 44 6.01 4.21 -14.72
CA GLU A 44 5.91 4.25 -13.25
C GLU A 44 6.70 5.41 -12.65
N GLN A 45 7.86 5.75 -13.21
CA GLN A 45 8.66 6.88 -12.72
C GLN A 45 7.98 8.23 -13.00
N ILE A 46 7.33 8.39 -14.16
CA ILE A 46 6.49 9.56 -14.45
C ILE A 46 5.32 9.63 -13.47
N GLU A 47 4.62 8.51 -13.27
CA GLU A 47 3.48 8.43 -12.35
C GLU A 47 3.90 8.74 -10.92
N LEU A 48 5.03 8.19 -10.45
CA LEU A 48 5.59 8.49 -9.12
C LEU A 48 5.79 9.98 -8.92
N ARG A 49 6.40 10.69 -9.88
CA ARG A 49 6.63 12.14 -9.75
C ARG A 49 5.31 12.90 -9.59
N LYS A 50 4.28 12.54 -10.37
CA LYS A 50 2.94 13.13 -10.27
C LYS A 50 2.30 12.85 -8.91
N VAL A 51 2.30 11.58 -8.49
CA VAL A 51 1.68 11.16 -7.23
C VAL A 51 2.41 11.74 -6.02
N VAL A 52 3.75 11.85 -6.04
CA VAL A 52 4.51 12.51 -4.95
C VAL A 52 4.15 14.00 -4.84
N LYS A 53 3.90 14.69 -5.96
CA LYS A 53 3.45 16.09 -5.93
C LYS A 53 2.08 16.20 -5.25
N LEU A 54 1.13 15.34 -5.62
CA LEU A 54 -0.20 15.27 -4.99
C LEU A 54 -0.10 14.88 -3.51
N ALA A 55 0.71 13.89 -3.18
CA ALA A 55 0.93 13.43 -1.81
C ALA A 55 1.43 14.54 -0.87
N ARG A 56 2.30 15.43 -1.37
CA ARG A 56 2.74 16.62 -0.60
C ARG A 56 1.60 17.59 -0.32
N GLN A 57 0.70 17.77 -1.27
CA GLN A 57 -0.48 18.61 -1.10
C GLN A 57 -1.44 17.98 -0.08
N VAL A 58 -1.77 16.69 -0.25
CA VAL A 58 -2.65 15.97 0.68
C VAL A 58 -2.06 15.93 2.09
N TYR A 59 -0.74 15.78 2.24
CA TYR A 59 -0.10 15.85 3.57
C TYR A 59 -0.29 17.21 4.26
N ARG A 60 -0.36 18.32 3.50
CA ARG A 60 -0.63 19.65 4.07
C ARG A 60 -2.10 19.82 4.46
N GLU A 61 -3.01 19.32 3.64
CA GLU A 61 -4.45 19.51 3.80
C GLU A 61 -5.07 18.52 4.80
N GLN A 62 -4.61 17.27 4.83
CA GLN A 62 -5.17 16.16 5.60
C GLN A 62 -4.07 15.37 6.33
N ARG A 63 -3.22 16.09 7.07
CA ARG A 63 -2.00 15.55 7.68
C ARG A 63 -2.21 14.26 8.48
N ALA A 64 -3.19 14.23 9.38
CA ALA A 64 -3.45 13.09 10.25
C ALA A 64 -3.82 11.83 9.44
N ALA A 65 -4.82 11.93 8.57
CA ALA A 65 -5.25 10.82 7.71
C ALA A 65 -4.11 10.35 6.78
N PHE A 66 -3.28 11.26 6.29
CA PHE A 66 -2.14 10.92 5.44
C PHE A 66 -1.04 10.16 6.21
N ILE A 67 -0.76 10.55 7.46
CA ILE A 67 0.20 9.84 8.32
C ILE A 67 -0.30 8.42 8.61
N GLU A 68 -1.59 8.25 8.90
CA GLU A 68 -2.19 6.92 9.08
C GLU A 68 -2.06 6.07 7.80
N TRP A 69 -2.31 6.67 6.64
CA TRP A 69 -2.16 6.02 5.35
C TRP A 69 -0.71 5.58 5.08
N ILE A 70 0.28 6.44 5.37
CA ILE A 70 1.71 6.10 5.32
C ILE A 70 2.00 4.95 6.29
N GLY A 71 1.52 5.03 7.54
CA GLY A 71 1.68 4.00 8.55
C GLY A 71 1.13 2.65 8.12
N TYR A 72 -0.03 2.63 7.47
CA TYR A 72 -0.59 1.40 6.95
C TYR A 72 0.33 0.76 5.92
N LEU A 73 0.85 1.55 4.97
CA LEU A 73 1.79 1.06 3.97
C LEU A 73 3.12 0.64 4.56
N LEU A 74 3.64 1.42 5.51
CA LEU A 74 4.95 1.27 6.15
C LEU A 74 4.98 0.35 7.37
N VAL A 75 3.85 -0.12 7.89
CA VAL A 75 3.82 -1.08 9.01
C VAL A 75 3.01 -2.34 8.66
N ARG A 76 1.91 -2.21 7.91
CA ARG A 76 0.96 -3.31 7.67
C ARG A 76 1.00 -3.97 6.29
N SER A 77 1.53 -3.31 5.25
CA SER A 77 1.69 -3.94 3.94
C SER A 77 2.96 -4.80 3.85
N ASN A 78 2.91 -5.96 3.20
CA ASN A 78 4.14 -6.71 2.89
C ASN A 78 4.88 -6.03 1.71
N THR A 79 6.18 -6.30 1.55
CA THR A 79 7.01 -5.72 0.48
C THR A 79 6.91 -6.46 -0.86
N ARG A 80 6.21 -7.59 -0.90
CA ARG A 80 5.97 -8.34 -2.15
C ARG A 80 5.01 -7.54 -3.03
N ASN A 81 5.11 -7.71 -4.36
CA ASN A 81 4.16 -7.17 -5.35
C ASN A 81 2.76 -7.82 -5.27
N THR A 82 2.39 -8.28 -4.08
CA THR A 82 1.05 -8.69 -3.72
C THR A 82 0.25 -7.47 -3.27
N GLY A 83 -1.06 -7.52 -3.42
CA GLY A 83 -1.95 -6.46 -2.95
C GLY A 83 -1.78 -6.16 -1.45
N ILE A 84 -2.31 -5.01 -1.04
CA ILE A 84 -2.33 -4.50 0.32
C ILE A 84 -3.52 -5.15 1.04
N PRO A 85 -3.29 -5.96 2.08
CA PRO A 85 -4.37 -6.69 2.76
C PRO A 85 -5.09 -5.82 3.80
N PHE A 86 -6.40 -5.98 3.89
CA PHE A 86 -7.28 -5.36 4.89
C PHE A 86 -8.14 -6.44 5.56
N THR A 87 -8.30 -6.35 6.88
CA THR A 87 -9.15 -7.27 7.67
C THR A 87 -10.37 -6.57 8.25
N ASP A 88 -10.50 -5.26 8.02
CA ASP A 88 -11.56 -4.41 8.56
C ASP A 88 -12.03 -3.45 7.45
N PRO A 89 -13.34 -3.38 7.17
CA PRO A 89 -13.92 -2.43 6.24
C PRO A 89 -13.62 -0.97 6.58
N GLN A 90 -13.61 -0.57 7.85
CA GLN A 90 -13.37 0.83 8.23
C GLN A 90 -11.93 1.26 7.92
N MET A 91 -10.96 0.39 8.22
CA MET A 91 -9.57 0.63 7.80
C MET A 91 -9.43 0.73 6.27
N LEU A 92 -10.19 -0.07 5.51
CA LEU A 92 -10.22 0.04 4.05
C LEU A 92 -10.81 1.39 3.62
N GLN A 93 -11.88 1.85 4.26
CA GLN A 93 -12.51 3.14 3.96
C GLN A 93 -11.55 4.30 4.19
N ALA A 94 -10.90 4.37 5.35
CA ALA A 94 -9.94 5.41 5.68
C ALA A 94 -8.71 5.38 4.74
N PHE A 95 -8.32 4.18 4.30
CA PHE A 95 -7.26 4.05 3.32
C PHE A 95 -7.68 4.55 1.93
N LEU A 96 -8.91 4.22 1.50
CA LEU A 96 -9.43 4.62 0.20
C LEU A 96 -9.68 6.12 0.10
N SER A 97 -10.15 6.78 1.17
CA SER A 97 -10.39 8.23 1.17
C SER A 97 -9.14 9.02 0.80
N VAL A 98 -7.96 8.60 1.26
CA VAL A 98 -6.68 9.19 0.86
C VAL A 98 -6.22 8.68 -0.50
N THR A 99 -6.36 7.38 -0.78
CA THR A 99 -5.81 6.78 -2.00
C THR A 99 -6.43 7.35 -3.28
N VAL A 100 -7.74 7.64 -3.28
CA VAL A 100 -8.43 8.21 -4.45
C VAL A 100 -8.04 9.66 -4.74
N LEU A 101 -7.47 10.38 -3.78
CA LEU A 101 -6.88 11.72 -3.99
C LEU A 101 -5.53 11.64 -4.70
N LEU A 102 -4.85 10.50 -4.57
CA LEU A 102 -3.52 10.26 -5.14
C LEU A 102 -3.57 9.60 -6.52
N LEU A 103 -4.56 8.72 -6.73
CA LEU A 103 -4.69 7.90 -7.93
C LEU A 103 -6.16 7.82 -8.37
N PRO A 104 -6.41 7.76 -9.69
CA PRO A 104 -7.78 7.57 -10.18
C PRO A 104 -8.33 6.20 -9.75
N ALA A 105 -9.61 6.16 -9.38
CA ALA A 105 -10.29 4.94 -8.90
C ALA A 105 -10.19 3.76 -9.89
N THR A 106 -10.09 4.03 -11.19
CA THR A 106 -9.91 3.02 -12.25
C THR A 106 -8.61 2.22 -12.12
N ARG A 107 -7.62 2.74 -11.38
CA ARG A 107 -6.33 2.10 -11.10
C ARG A 107 -6.34 1.28 -9.81
N ILE A 108 -7.47 1.24 -9.09
CA ILE A 108 -7.63 0.51 -7.84
C ILE A 108 -8.54 -0.69 -8.10
N ALA A 109 -8.05 -1.88 -7.76
CA ALA A 109 -8.82 -3.12 -7.79
C ALA A 109 -8.84 -3.76 -6.40
N ILE A 110 -9.99 -4.21 -5.94
CA ILE A 110 -10.16 -4.81 -4.62
C ILE A 110 -10.75 -6.21 -4.76
N GLU A 111 -10.05 -7.20 -4.24
CA GLU A 111 -10.56 -8.57 -4.13
C GLU A 111 -11.02 -8.80 -2.68
N VAL A 112 -12.32 -9.00 -2.46
CA VAL A 112 -12.90 -9.30 -1.15
C VAL A 112 -13.10 -10.80 -1.04
N ARG A 113 -12.45 -11.43 -0.06
CA ARG A 113 -12.64 -12.83 0.31
C ARG A 113 -13.46 -12.87 1.59
N CYS A 114 -14.70 -13.34 1.50
CA CYS A 114 -15.61 -13.44 2.64
C CYS A 114 -16.56 -14.63 2.50
N GLY A 115 -17.25 -14.99 3.57
CA GLY A 115 -18.26 -16.03 3.53
C GLY A 115 -19.45 -15.67 2.63
N ALA A 116 -20.28 -16.67 2.33
CA ALA A 116 -21.43 -16.52 1.43
C ALA A 116 -22.52 -15.59 2.00
N LYS A 117 -22.57 -15.44 3.34
CA LYS A 117 -23.62 -14.71 4.06
C LYS A 117 -23.65 -13.22 3.67
N ARG A 118 -24.86 -12.68 3.47
CA ARG A 118 -25.09 -11.27 3.13
C ARG A 118 -24.56 -10.31 4.20
N SER A 119 -24.71 -10.66 5.48
CA SER A 119 -24.22 -9.86 6.61
C SER A 119 -22.70 -9.69 6.61
N GLU A 120 -21.95 -10.68 6.11
CA GLU A 120 -20.49 -10.61 6.01
C GLU A 120 -20.03 -9.79 4.80
N LYS A 121 -20.79 -9.82 3.70
CA LYS A 121 -20.52 -9.07 2.47
C LYS A 121 -20.89 -7.59 2.57
N ALA A 122 -21.95 -7.26 3.31
CA ALA A 122 -22.56 -5.93 3.32
C ALA A 122 -21.60 -4.80 3.73
N PRO A 123 -20.83 -4.91 4.83
CA PRO A 123 -19.91 -3.83 5.24
C PRO A 123 -18.83 -3.54 4.20
N TRP A 124 -18.26 -4.58 3.57
CA TRP A 124 -17.27 -4.41 2.51
C TRP A 124 -17.87 -3.76 1.27
N ARG A 125 -19.08 -4.18 0.88
CA ARG A 125 -19.78 -3.62 -0.29
C ARG A 125 -20.12 -2.15 -0.09
N GLU A 126 -20.57 -1.78 1.09
CA GLU A 126 -20.90 -0.40 1.43
C GLU A 126 -19.69 0.53 1.36
N VAL A 127 -18.54 0.10 1.91
CA VAL A 127 -17.30 0.90 1.83
C VAL A 127 -16.85 1.06 0.37
N ILE A 128 -16.86 -0.04 -0.40
CA ILE A 128 -16.34 -0.06 -1.78
C ILE A 128 -17.21 0.77 -2.73
N SER A 129 -18.54 0.73 -2.58
CA SER A 129 -19.47 1.45 -3.48
C SER A 129 -19.28 2.97 -3.45
N ARG A 130 -18.77 3.53 -2.34
CA ARG A 130 -18.48 4.96 -2.18
C ARG A 130 -17.36 5.46 -3.10
N TYR A 131 -16.44 4.60 -3.54
CA TYR A 131 -15.21 5.02 -4.22
C TYR A 131 -15.12 4.69 -5.71
N ARG A 132 -16.17 4.11 -6.32
CA ARG A 132 -16.20 3.70 -7.76
C ARG A 132 -14.96 2.91 -8.22
N VAL A 133 -14.39 2.10 -7.32
CA VAL A 133 -13.22 1.26 -7.61
C VAL A 133 -13.65 -0.09 -8.18
N LYS A 134 -12.74 -0.78 -8.88
CA LYS A 134 -13.03 -2.15 -9.37
C LYS A 134 -13.06 -3.11 -8.18
N SER A 135 -14.06 -3.97 -8.09
CA SER A 135 -14.17 -4.94 -7.00
C SER A 135 -14.64 -6.32 -7.45
N GLU A 136 -14.06 -7.35 -6.86
CA GLU A 136 -14.44 -8.74 -7.05
C GLU A 136 -14.73 -9.37 -5.68
N PHE A 137 -15.83 -10.10 -5.55
CA PHE A 137 -16.17 -10.83 -4.33
C PHE A 137 -15.98 -12.33 -4.57
N ILE A 138 -15.09 -12.94 -3.79
CA ILE A 138 -14.77 -14.36 -3.86
C ILE A 138 -15.28 -15.01 -2.59
N GLU A 139 -16.17 -16.00 -2.75
CA GLU A 139 -16.66 -16.78 -1.63
C GLU A 139 -15.55 -17.69 -1.12
N LYS A 140 -15.22 -17.56 0.17
CA LYS A 140 -14.20 -18.39 0.79
C LYS A 140 -14.50 -18.63 2.26
N SER A 141 -14.29 -19.85 2.72
CA SER A 141 -14.31 -20.18 4.15
C SER A 141 -13.13 -19.54 4.89
N GLY A 142 -13.38 -19.03 6.09
CA GLY A 142 -12.37 -18.43 6.96
C GLY A 142 -12.54 -16.91 7.15
N ALA A 143 -11.49 -16.26 7.65
CA ALA A 143 -11.55 -14.85 8.03
C ALA A 143 -11.76 -13.92 6.82
N ASN A 144 -12.74 -13.02 6.97
CA ASN A 144 -13.06 -11.99 5.98
C ASN A 144 -11.89 -11.03 5.78
N ARG A 145 -11.52 -10.78 4.53
CA ARG A 145 -10.44 -9.86 4.18
C ARG A 145 -10.61 -9.29 2.79
N ALA A 146 -10.14 -8.06 2.60
CA ALA A 146 -9.96 -7.47 1.29
C ALA A 146 -8.47 -7.42 0.92
N LEU A 147 -8.19 -7.49 -0.37
CA LEU A 147 -6.86 -7.32 -0.94
C LEU A 147 -6.93 -6.22 -1.99
N LEU A 148 -6.36 -5.06 -1.67
CA LEU A 148 -6.31 -3.91 -2.55
C LEU A 148 -5.08 -3.99 -3.45
N ARG A 149 -5.26 -3.83 -4.75
CA ARG A 149 -4.21 -3.85 -5.75
C ARG A 149 -4.22 -2.54 -6.52
N ILE A 150 -3.03 -2.04 -6.80
CA ILE A 150 -2.85 -0.94 -7.75
C ILE A 150 -2.49 -1.54 -9.09
N ILE A 151 -3.37 -1.32 -10.06
CA ILE A 151 -3.21 -1.73 -11.45
C ILE A 151 -2.03 -0.93 -12.03
N HIS A 152 -1.11 -1.58 -12.72
CA HIS A 152 -0.02 -0.90 -13.40
C HIS A 152 -0.52 -0.20 -14.69
N PRO A 153 0.01 0.98 -15.09
CA PRO A 153 -0.48 1.68 -16.28
C PRO A 153 -0.31 0.86 -17.57
N ASP A 154 0.66 -0.06 -17.57
CA ASP A 154 0.96 -1.01 -18.65
C ASP A 154 0.85 -2.45 -18.13
N GLU A 155 -0.21 -2.75 -17.35
CA GLU A 155 -0.44 -4.11 -16.84
C GLU A 155 -0.49 -5.14 -17.98
N ALA A 156 -1.22 -4.84 -19.06
CA ALA A 156 -1.34 -5.72 -20.23
C ALA A 156 0.03 -6.05 -20.83
N GLY A 157 0.87 -5.04 -21.08
CA GLY A 157 2.23 -5.25 -21.62
C GLY A 157 3.15 -6.02 -20.66
N ILE A 158 3.01 -5.84 -19.33
CA ILE A 158 3.78 -6.63 -18.36
C ILE A 158 3.34 -8.09 -18.37
N CYS A 159 2.02 -8.34 -18.36
CA CYS A 159 1.48 -9.70 -18.40
C CYS A 159 1.90 -10.41 -19.70
N GLN A 160 1.80 -9.74 -20.85
CA GLN A 160 2.22 -10.29 -22.14
C GLN A 160 3.72 -10.64 -22.16
N ARG A 161 4.61 -9.71 -21.79
CA ARG A 161 6.06 -9.98 -21.72
C ARG A 161 6.41 -11.08 -20.71
N SER A 162 5.63 -11.21 -19.64
CA SER A 162 5.78 -12.30 -18.68
C SER A 162 5.41 -13.64 -19.33
N THR A 163 4.31 -13.70 -20.07
CA THR A 163 3.86 -14.90 -20.78
C THR A 163 4.83 -15.31 -21.89
N GLU A 164 5.34 -14.36 -22.68
CA GLU A 164 6.34 -14.61 -23.74
C GLU A 164 7.66 -15.17 -23.17
N ARG A 165 8.14 -14.65 -22.03
CA ARG A 165 9.32 -15.19 -21.34
C ARG A 165 9.08 -16.58 -20.74
N GLN A 166 7.82 -16.88 -20.40
CA GLN A 166 7.42 -18.15 -19.79
C GLN A 166 7.26 -19.27 -20.81
N GLN A 167 6.95 -18.97 -22.06
CA GLN A 167 6.97 -19.96 -23.15
C GLN A 167 8.37 -20.59 -23.35
N ASN A 168 9.42 -19.92 -22.88
CA ASN A 168 10.81 -20.40 -22.93
C ASN A 168 11.30 -21.04 -21.63
N ALA A 169 10.45 -21.23 -20.61
CA ALA A 169 10.84 -21.80 -19.32
C ALA A 169 9.71 -22.63 -18.67
N ASP A 170 9.86 -23.96 -18.68
CA ASP A 170 8.85 -24.98 -18.29
C ASP A 170 8.34 -24.95 -16.83
N THR A 171 8.76 -24.01 -15.97
CA THR A 171 8.53 -24.08 -14.51
C THR A 171 7.89 -22.86 -13.86
N VAL A 172 7.55 -21.81 -14.61
CA VAL A 172 7.08 -20.56 -14.02
C VAL A 172 5.56 -20.40 -14.16
N LYS A 173 4.82 -20.53 -13.04
CA LYS A 173 3.38 -20.25 -12.99
C LYS A 173 3.07 -18.83 -13.50
N PRO A 174 2.02 -18.65 -14.33
CA PRO A 174 1.69 -17.35 -14.89
C PRO A 174 1.41 -16.33 -13.80
N MET A 175 1.96 -15.13 -13.97
CA MET A 175 1.80 -14.04 -13.02
C MET A 175 0.42 -13.39 -13.24
N ALA A 176 -0.61 -13.99 -12.66
CA ALA A 176 -2.00 -13.67 -12.98
C ALA A 176 -2.41 -12.22 -12.68
N ARG A 177 -1.81 -11.57 -11.67
CA ARG A 177 -2.17 -10.20 -11.23
C ARG A 177 -0.95 -9.47 -10.66
N TYR A 178 -0.54 -8.35 -11.26
CA TYR A 178 0.58 -7.52 -10.78
C TYR A 178 0.07 -6.34 -9.94
N SER A 179 0.59 -6.16 -8.72
CA SER A 179 0.42 -4.90 -7.99
C SER A 179 1.67 -4.06 -8.13
N THR A 180 1.56 -2.84 -8.66
CA THR A 180 2.70 -1.90 -8.66
C THR A 180 3.09 -1.55 -7.22
N PRO A 181 4.39 -1.41 -6.91
CA PRO A 181 4.86 -0.95 -5.61
C PRO A 181 4.68 0.57 -5.39
N LEU A 182 4.14 1.30 -6.37
CA LEU A 182 3.99 2.76 -6.38
C LEU A 182 3.61 3.38 -5.04
N LEU A 183 2.50 2.96 -4.41
CA LEU A 183 2.05 3.58 -3.16
C LEU A 183 3.06 3.38 -2.02
N ARG A 184 3.72 2.23 -1.97
CA ARG A 184 4.78 1.98 -0.98
C ARG A 184 5.97 2.89 -1.24
N THR A 185 6.34 3.10 -2.50
CA THR A 185 7.41 4.04 -2.89
C THR A 185 7.04 5.47 -2.51
N VAL A 186 5.80 5.89 -2.77
CA VAL A 186 5.30 7.22 -2.39
C VAL A 186 5.36 7.39 -0.88
N ALA A 187 4.86 6.43 -0.11
CA ALA A 187 4.91 6.46 1.36
C ALA A 187 6.34 6.61 1.87
N TYR A 188 7.29 5.87 1.30
CA TYR A 188 8.71 5.96 1.68
C TYR A 188 9.32 7.32 1.33
N VAL A 189 9.07 7.83 0.11
CA VAL A 189 9.58 9.14 -0.34
C VAL A 189 9.02 10.27 0.52
N VAL A 190 7.73 10.23 0.85
CA VAL A 190 7.10 11.27 1.67
C VAL A 190 7.56 11.17 3.12
N ALA A 191 7.67 9.96 3.67
CA ALA A 191 8.22 9.75 5.01
C ALA A 191 9.63 10.33 5.16
N LEU A 192 10.50 10.13 4.17
CA LEU A 192 11.85 10.70 4.20
C LEU A 192 11.86 12.23 4.00
N LYS A 193 11.09 12.74 3.03
CA LYS A 193 11.22 14.12 2.57
C LYS A 193 10.34 15.13 3.28
N VAL A 194 9.30 14.68 3.98
CA VAL A 194 8.23 15.57 4.48
C VAL A 194 7.94 15.34 5.96
N MET A 195 7.89 14.10 6.42
CA MET A 195 7.56 13.82 7.82
C MET A 195 8.68 14.27 8.77
N SER A 196 8.30 14.70 9.97
CA SER A 196 9.26 14.98 11.05
C SER A 196 9.76 13.68 11.69
N ILE A 197 10.90 13.75 12.39
CA ILE A 197 11.43 12.63 13.17
C ILE A 197 10.40 12.15 14.21
N GLN A 198 9.75 13.07 14.92
CA GLN A 198 8.75 12.74 15.94
C GLN A 198 7.56 11.98 15.36
N GLU A 199 7.10 12.34 14.15
CA GLU A 199 6.03 11.62 13.47
C GLU A 199 6.46 10.20 13.10
N LEU A 200 7.70 10.02 12.63
CA LEU A 200 8.24 8.70 12.30
C LEU A 200 8.42 7.82 13.53
N VAL A 201 8.89 8.39 14.65
CA VAL A 201 8.99 7.68 15.94
C VAL A 201 7.60 7.24 16.41
N SER A 202 6.62 8.15 16.39
CA SER A 202 5.24 7.83 16.75
C SER A 202 4.68 6.70 15.87
N LEU A 203 4.88 6.80 14.55
CA LEU A 203 4.44 5.81 13.58
C LEU A 203 5.07 4.42 13.79
N GLY A 204 6.38 4.38 14.09
CA GLY A 204 7.12 3.15 14.34
C GLY A 204 6.70 2.44 15.63
N ASN A 205 6.22 3.20 16.62
CA ASN A 205 5.74 2.68 17.90
C ASN A 205 4.28 2.20 17.87
N LYS A 206 3.50 2.59 16.86
CA LYS A 206 2.09 2.15 16.73
C LYS A 206 2.00 0.65 16.51
N LYS A 207 1.26 -0.03 17.38
CA LYS A 207 0.91 -1.45 17.24
C LYS A 207 -0.31 -1.59 16.34
N LYS A 208 -0.56 -2.84 15.91
CA LYS A 208 -1.75 -3.19 15.11
C LYS A 208 -3.04 -2.66 15.75
N ALA A 209 -3.22 -2.77 17.06
CA ALA A 209 -4.45 -2.31 17.73
C ALA A 209 -4.69 -0.80 17.60
N ASP A 210 -3.63 0.00 17.47
CA ASP A 210 -3.73 1.47 17.56
C ASP A 210 -4.32 2.08 16.28
N PHE A 211 -3.99 1.52 15.12
CA PHE A 211 -4.57 1.91 13.82
C PHE A 211 -6.07 1.60 13.71
N ALA A 212 -6.58 0.61 14.44
CA ALA A 212 -8.01 0.26 14.42
C ALA A 212 -8.83 1.17 15.36
N ARG A 213 -8.24 1.63 16.47
CA ARG A 213 -8.92 2.43 17.50
C ARG A 213 -9.15 3.90 17.11
N GLN A 214 -8.33 4.46 16.22
CA GLN A 214 -8.47 5.86 15.79
C GLN A 214 -9.65 6.05 14.83
N THR A 215 -9.87 5.12 13.89
CA THR A 215 -11.00 5.15 12.95
C THR A 215 -12.36 5.10 13.65
N ALA A 216 -12.44 4.46 14.82
CA ALA A 216 -13.68 4.34 15.59
C ALA A 216 -14.03 5.61 16.41
N ARG A 217 -13.05 6.48 16.71
CA ARG A 217 -13.27 7.73 17.45
C ARG A 217 -13.63 8.91 16.55
N GLU A 218 -13.09 8.97 15.33
CA GLU A 218 -13.35 10.05 14.37
C GLU A 218 -14.68 9.89 13.59
N LEU A 219 -15.43 8.80 13.82
CA LEU A 219 -16.77 8.56 13.25
C LEU A 219 -17.91 8.73 14.27
N THR A 220 -17.57 9.07 15.52
CA THR A 220 -18.51 9.29 16.63
C THR A 220 -18.61 10.75 17.07
N ASP A 221 -17.79 11.63 16.48
CA ASP A 221 -17.84 13.09 16.64
C ASP A 221 -18.23 13.73 15.30
#